data_AF-A0ABD6FF97-F1
#
_entry.id   AF-A0ABD6FF97-F1
#
_cell.length_a   1.000
_cell.length_b   1.000
_cell.length_c   1.000
_cell.angle_alpha   90.00
_cell.angle_beta   90.00
_cell.angle_gamma   90.00
#
_symmetry.space_group_name_H-M   'P 1'
#
loop_
_entity.id
_entity.type
_entity.pdbx_description
1 polymer ?
#
loop_
_entity_poly.entity_id
_entity_poly.type
_entity_poly.pdbx_seq_one_letter_code
_entity_poly.pdbx_strand_id
1 'polypeptide(L)'
;MAAEPGRWRRFLRDNGIGLVFGLLFLLALTGQAFAGLAAFNHEQSITGEEPIGFGGYVTSAEFAVDVAENWQSEYLQFFLYIFATVWLVQRGSPESKPARRIGSE
;
A
#
# COMPACT_ATOMS: atom_id res chain seq x y z
N MET A 1 -6.84 -15.09 36.54
CA MET A 1 -5.64 -14.88 35.70
C MET A 1 -6.14 -14.36 34.35
N ALA A 2 -6.31 -13.05 34.23
CA ALA A 2 -6.85 -12.45 33.00
C ALA A 2 -5.80 -12.60 31.89
N ALA A 3 -6.18 -13.18 30.76
CA ALA A 3 -5.31 -13.28 29.60
C ALA A 3 -4.93 -11.86 29.19
N GLU A 4 -3.64 -11.51 29.36
CA GLU A 4 -3.03 -10.31 28.80
C GLU A 4 -3.54 -10.14 27.37
N PRO A 5 -4.25 -9.04 27.01
CA PRO A 5 -4.67 -8.85 25.62
C PRO A 5 -3.43 -9.03 24.75
N GLY A 6 -3.45 -10.09 23.94
CA GLY A 6 -2.24 -10.69 23.39
C GLY A 6 -1.37 -9.62 22.76
N ARG A 7 -0.07 -9.65 23.03
CA ARG A 7 0.92 -8.64 22.57
C ARG A 7 0.71 -8.18 21.12
N TRP A 8 0.26 -9.11 20.26
CA TRP A 8 -0.19 -8.89 18.89
C TRP A 8 -1.38 -7.93 18.71
N ARG A 9 -2.46 -8.06 19.48
CA ARG A 9 -3.60 -7.13 19.44
C ARG A 9 -3.19 -5.71 19.79
N ARG A 10 -2.30 -5.54 20.78
CA ARG A 10 -1.73 -4.23 21.12
C ARG A 10 -0.86 -3.69 19.98
N PHE A 11 -0.02 -4.52 19.38
CA PHE A 11 0.81 -4.11 18.23
C PHE A 11 -0.02 -3.66 17.02
N LEU A 12 -1.04 -4.43 16.64
CA LEU A 12 -1.94 -4.09 15.53
C LEU A 12 -2.69 -2.77 15.77
N ARG A 13 -3.19 -2.56 16.99
CA ARG A 13 -3.88 -1.32 17.37
C ARG A 13 -2.94 -0.13 17.37
N ASP A 14 -1.72 -0.31 17.90
CA ASP A 14 -0.76 0.78 18.08
C ASP A 14 -0.04 1.14 16.76
N ASN A 15 -0.13 0.34 15.68
CA ASN A 15 0.53 0.57 14.38
C ASN A 15 -0.46 0.49 13.20
N GLY A 16 -1.73 0.81 13.44
CA GLY A 16 -2.81 0.59 12.46
C GLY A 16 -2.59 1.34 11.16
N ILE A 17 -2.14 2.60 11.22
CA ILE A 17 -1.88 3.42 10.04
C ILE A 17 -0.78 2.80 9.19
N GLY A 18 0.38 2.50 9.78
CA GLY A 18 1.50 1.91 9.04
C GLY A 18 1.16 0.56 8.42
N LEU A 19 0.40 -0.28 9.14
CA LEU A 19 -0.03 -1.59 8.62
C LEU A 19 -1.00 -1.47 7.45
N VAL A 20 -1.96 -0.55 7.53
CA VAL A 20 -2.92 -0.32 6.44
C VAL A 20 -2.22 0.25 5.21
N PHE A 21 -1.34 1.24 5.37
CA PHE A 21 -0.56 1.78 4.25
C PHE A 21 0.38 0.73 3.65
N GLY A 22 1.03 -0.09 4.47
CA GLY A 22 1.86 -1.20 3.99
C GLY A 22 1.06 -2.23 3.19
N LEU A 23 -0.14 -2.59 3.67
CA LEU A 23 -1.03 -3.50 2.95
C LEU A 23 -1.50 -2.89 1.62
N LEU A 24 -1.96 -1.64 1.63
CA LEU A 24 -2.38 -0.93 0.43
C LEU A 24 -1.25 -0.82 -0.59
N PHE A 25 -0.03 -0.52 -0.14
CA PHE A 25 1.17 -0.48 -0.97
C PHE A 25 1.43 -1.83 -1.65
N LEU A 26 1.41 -2.94 -0.89
CA LEU A 26 1.62 -4.28 -1.45
C LEU A 26 0.53 -4.67 -2.45
N LEU A 27 -0.73 -4.34 -2.16
CA LEU A 27 -1.85 -4.58 -3.07
C LEU A 27 -1.71 -3.76 -4.35
N ALA A 28 -1.37 -2.48 -4.25
CA ALA A 28 -1.14 -1.60 -5.39
C ALA A 28 0.05 -2.10 -6.24
N LEU A 29 1.17 -2.44 -5.61
CA LEU A 29 2.36 -2.95 -6.31
C LEU A 29 2.09 -4.27 -7.04
N THR A 30 1.34 -5.17 -6.40
CA THR A 30 0.92 -6.45 -7.01
C THR A 30 -0.03 -6.21 -8.17
N GLY A 31 -1.03 -5.34 -7.99
CA GLY A 31 -1.95 -4.94 -9.05
C GLY A 31 -1.21 -4.34 -10.25
N GLN A 32 -0.28 -3.42 -10.00
CA GLN A 32 0.56 -2.79 -11.02
C GLN A 32 1.40 -3.82 -11.78
N ALA A 33 2.01 -4.78 -11.08
CA ALA A 33 2.82 -5.81 -11.71
C ALA A 33 2.00 -6.68 -12.68
N PHE A 34 0.78 -7.09 -12.31
CA PHE A 34 -0.07 -7.91 -13.18
C PHE A 34 -0.72 -7.12 -14.31
N ALA A 35 -1.28 -5.94 -14.01
CA ALA A 35 -1.93 -5.09 -15.00
C ALA A 35 -0.91 -4.56 -16.02
N GLY A 36 0.24 -4.10 -15.53
CA GLY A 36 1.34 -3.61 -16.36
C GLY A 36 1.95 -4.69 -17.24
N LEU A 37 2.17 -5.91 -16.72
CA LEU A 37 2.65 -7.03 -17.56
C LEU A 37 1.65 -7.36 -18.68
N ALA A 38 0.36 -7.37 -18.37
CA ALA A 38 -0.69 -7.64 -19.35
C ALA A 38 -0.74 -6.55 -20.44
N ALA A 39 -0.64 -5.28 -20.04
CA ALA A 39 -0.61 -4.14 -20.96
C ALA A 39 0.64 -4.17 -21.84
N PHE A 40 1.82 -4.36 -21.24
CA PHE A 40 3.10 -4.44 -21.94
C PHE A 40 3.10 -5.56 -22.99
N ASN A 41 2.70 -6.78 -22.61
CA ASN A 41 2.66 -7.90 -23.55
C ASN A 41 1.57 -7.74 -24.62
N HIS A 42 0.50 -6.99 -24.34
CA HIS A 42 -0.50 -6.65 -25.35
C HIS A 42 0.11 -5.73 -26.42
N GLU A 43 0.88 -4.71 -26.02
CA GLU A 43 1.60 -3.84 -26.96
C GLU A 43 2.63 -4.61 -27.78
N GLN A 44 3.42 -5.48 -27.16
CA GLN A 44 4.38 -6.35 -27.86
C GLN A 44 3.69 -7.20 -28.93
N SER A 45 2.50 -7.73 -28.64
CA SER A 45 1.75 -8.53 -29.60
C SER A 45 1.27 -7.72 -30.82
N ILE A 46 1.04 -6.41 -30.66
CA ILE A 46 0.63 -5.51 -31.74
C ILE A 46 1.83 -5.12 -32.60
N THR A 47 3.00 -4.94 -31.99
CA THR A 47 4.25 -4.59 -32.68
C THR A 47 4.97 -5.81 -33.29
N GLY A 48 4.51 -7.03 -32.97
CA GLY A 48 5.10 -8.28 -33.44
C GLY A 48 6.31 -8.74 -32.64
N GLU A 49 6.52 -8.17 -31.45
CA GLU A 49 7.57 -8.54 -30.52
C GLU A 49 7.15 -9.73 -29.63
N GLU A 50 8.13 -10.43 -29.06
CA GLU A 50 7.88 -11.57 -28.20
C GLU A 50 7.46 -11.11 -26.78
N PRO A 51 6.40 -11.69 -26.20
CA PRO A 51 6.01 -11.39 -24.82
C PRO A 51 7.09 -11.76 -23.81
N ILE A 52 7.21 -10.97 -22.75
CA ILE A 52 8.11 -11.26 -21.64
C ILE A 52 7.37 -11.92 -20.47
N GLY A 53 8.11 -12.69 -19.67
CA GLY A 53 7.58 -13.28 -18.44
C GLY A 53 7.51 -12.27 -17.28
N PHE A 54 6.74 -12.63 -16.25
CA PHE A 54 6.55 -11.79 -15.05
C PHE A 54 7.88 -11.30 -14.44
N GLY A 55 8.85 -12.20 -14.26
CA GLY A 55 10.16 -11.85 -13.72
C GLY A 55 10.90 -10.81 -14.56
N GLY A 56 10.83 -10.93 -15.89
CA GLY A 56 11.44 -9.96 -16.80
C GLY A 56 10.80 -8.58 -16.69
N TYR A 57 9.46 -8.53 -16.62
CA TYR A 57 8.73 -7.27 -16.49
C TYR A 57 8.99 -6.58 -15.15
N VAL A 58 8.91 -7.28 -14.01
CA VAL A 58 9.11 -6.63 -12.70
C VAL A 58 10.56 -6.18 -12.45
N THR A 59 11.52 -6.65 -13.24
CA THR A 59 12.91 -6.16 -13.23
C THR A 59 13.21 -5.14 -14.34
N SER A 60 12.21 -4.77 -15.14
CA SER A 60 12.36 -3.84 -16.26
C SER A 60 12.38 -2.38 -15.80
N ALA A 61 12.90 -1.51 -16.67
CA ALA A 61 12.81 -0.06 -16.46
C ALA A 61 11.36 0.43 -16.56
N GLU A 62 10.54 -0.17 -17.42
CA GLU A 62 9.13 0.20 -17.61
C GLU A 62 8.36 0.09 -16.30
N PHE A 63 8.45 -1.09 -15.65
CA PHE A 63 7.82 -1.30 -14.34
C PHE A 63 8.33 -0.32 -13.28
N ALA A 64 9.63 0.03 -13.30
CA ALA A 64 10.18 1.00 -12.36
C ALA A 64 9.63 2.42 -12.58
N VAL A 65 9.45 2.84 -13.84
CA VAL A 65 8.84 4.12 -14.21
C VAL A 65 7.38 4.14 -13.78
N ASP A 66 6.62 3.12 -14.16
CA ASP A 66 5.23 2.88 -13.80
C ASP A 66 4.98 3.00 -12.28
N VAL A 67 5.86 2.39 -11.47
CA VAL A 67 5.80 2.49 -10.00
C VAL A 67 6.17 3.90 -9.51
N ALA A 68 7.18 4.54 -10.11
CA ALA A 68 7.61 5.88 -9.73
C ALA A 68 6.57 6.96 -10.04
N GLU A 69 5.85 6.84 -11.16
CA GLU A 69 4.74 7.73 -11.51
C GLU A 69 3.60 7.62 -10.49
N ASN A 70 3.25 6.40 -10.09
CA ASN A 70 2.25 6.17 -9.03
C ASN A 70 2.72 6.69 -7.67
N TRP A 71 4.03 6.56 -7.36
CA TRP A 71 4.62 7.11 -6.14
C TRP A 71 4.48 8.63 -6.05
N GLN A 72 4.44 9.32 -7.19
CA GLN A 72 4.24 10.76 -7.24
C GLN A 72 2.81 11.21 -6.88
N SER A 73 1.89 10.30 -6.56
CA SER A 73 0.51 10.64 -6.21
C SER A 73 0.37 11.26 -4.81
N GLU A 74 0.84 12.50 -4.67
CA GLU A 74 0.76 13.28 -3.42
C GLU A 74 -0.69 13.39 -2.93
N TYR A 75 -1.64 13.63 -3.83
CA TYR A 75 -3.06 13.77 -3.49
C TYR A 75 -3.67 12.49 -2.93
N LEU A 76 -3.40 11.33 -3.54
CA LEU A 76 -3.94 10.05 -3.06
C LEU A 76 -3.35 9.70 -1.69
N GLN A 77 -2.05 9.94 -1.50
CA GLN A 77 -1.41 9.75 -0.20
C GLN A 77 -2.07 10.60 0.89
N PHE A 78 -2.24 11.91 0.65
CA PHE A 78 -2.87 12.80 1.63
C PHE A 78 -4.32 12.43 1.91
N PHE A 79 -5.09 12.11 0.87
CA PHE A 79 -6.46 11.64 1.00
C PHE A 79 -6.54 10.39 1.90
N LEU A 80 -5.76 9.35 1.59
CA LEU A 80 -5.74 8.12 2.39
C LEU A 80 -5.29 8.38 3.82
N TYR A 81 -4.33 9.29 4.03
CA TYR A 81 -3.80 9.59 5.37
C TYR A 81 -4.82 10.30 6.25
N ILE A 82 -5.51 11.31 5.70
CA ILE A 82 -6.58 12.03 6.40
C ILE A 82 -7.71 11.07 6.80
N PHE A 83 -8.15 10.20 5.88
CA PHE A 83 -9.19 9.22 6.19
C PHE A 83 -8.71 8.16 7.19
N ALA A 84 -7.49 7.64 7.04
CA ALA A 84 -6.92 6.64 7.94
C ALA A 84 -6.84 7.15 9.39
N THR A 85 -6.44 8.40 9.58
CA THR A 85 -6.30 9.02 10.92
C THR A 85 -7.63 9.25 11.64
N VAL A 86 -8.78 9.18 10.94
CA VAL A 86 -10.12 9.20 11.58
C VAL A 86 -10.35 7.97 12.46
N TRP A 87 -9.91 6.80 12.01
CA TRP A 87 -10.24 5.51 12.64
C TRP A 87 -9.03 4.73 13.18
N LEU A 88 -7.82 5.02 12.71
CA LEU A 88 -6.61 4.27 13.06
C LEU A 88 -5.68 5.09 13.95
N VAL A 89 -4.95 4.38 14.82
CA VAL A 89 -3.97 4.96 15.75
C VAL A 89 -2.57 4.55 15.32
N GLN A 90 -1.62 5.48 15.45
CA GLN A 90 -0.19 5.23 15.26
C GLN A 90 0.58 5.74 16.47
N ARG A 91 1.10 4.83 17.30
CA ARG A 91 1.78 5.15 18.55
C ARG A 91 3.09 5.88 18.26
N GLY A 92 3.27 7.06 18.87
CA GLY A 92 4.44 7.91 18.67
C GLY A 92 4.30 8.97 17.58
N SER A 93 3.15 9.07 16.91
CA SER A 93 2.86 10.18 16.00
C SER A 93 2.32 11.40 16.78
N PRO A 94 2.87 12.62 16.56
CA PRO A 94 2.35 13.87 17.14
C PRO A 94 0.87 14.14 16.79
N GLU A 95 0.41 13.61 15.66
CA GLU A 95 -0.93 13.80 15.09
C GLU A 95 -1.95 12.72 15.56
N SER A 96 -1.51 11.72 16.32
CA SER A 96 -2.40 10.62 16.74
C SER A 96 -3.17 10.94 18.03
N LYS A 97 -4.49 10.71 18.05
CA LYS A 97 -5.30 10.77 19.28
C LYS A 97 -4.79 9.75 20.31
N PRO A 98 -4.80 10.07 21.63
CA PRO A 98 -4.44 9.09 22.65
C PRO A 98 -5.35 7.86 22.53
N ALA A 99 -4.79 6.66 22.56
CA ALA A 99 -5.48 5.37 22.35
C ALA A 99 -6.71 5.08 23.26
N ARG A 100 -7.04 5.99 24.18
CA ARG A 100 -8.22 5.96 25.06
C ARG A 100 -9.47 6.64 24.46
N ARG A 101 -9.36 7.38 23.36
CA ARG A 101 -10.51 7.97 22.64
C ARG A 101 -10.59 7.42 21.22
N ILE A 102 -11.14 6.21 21.06
CA ILE A 102 -11.54 5.67 19.77
C ILE A 102 -13.06 5.52 19.81
N GLY A 103 -13.75 6.37 19.06
CA GLY A 103 -15.21 6.46 18.98
C GLY A 103 -15.59 7.73 18.22
N SER A 104 -16.62 7.64 17.38
CA SER A 104 -17.24 8.79 16.74
C SER A 104 -17.88 9.67 17.82
N GLU A 105 -17.29 10.85 18.04
CA GLU A 105 -18.05 12.01 18.49
C GLU A 105 -18.48 12.81 17.25
#